data_AF-A0A418QWS7-F1
#
_entry.id   AF-A0A418QWS7-F1
#
_cell.length_a   1.000
_cell.length_b   1.000
_cell.length_c   1.000
_cell.angle_alpha   90.00
_cell.angle_beta   90.00
_cell.angle_gamma   90.00
#
_symmetry.space_group_name_H-M   'P 1'
#
loop_
_entity.id
_entity.type
_entity.pdbx_description
1 polymer ?
#
loop_
_entity_poly.entity_id
_entity_poly.type
_entity_poly.pdbx_seq_one_letter_code
_entity_poly.pdbx_strand_id
1 'polypeptide(L)'
;MLQNVYRNPKAFFALCILVITIFYWIFPDIMPFHQGFAFEGYTIYKPMAKDVHEYLIAHRMNSYSIQRIFPYVLLHVTFKVFGIAFSDFNMILFFQVFQLGIALIIIYTWDKLANHLKIGLPGQWIGYLSMLVNFATLKLDFYVPFTYDRLAMASGLISFYCYLTHRPLGLFINAIIALTIWPTALLFNLLMLLVPATEPVPATRNPWLSRIWATGIASAVCGLFVLVIYVKHIPGSLYMAPAVRPLLPLSILLIGVYLVYTQTTLAQRLFPGWQEIIPRITQLLRPRLSWLYALGIVGAYIFLTRYLGDPTHPYLTPQQFAINLTYGALQRPAQSLVFHVLYYGLPFLFIALFWRRTLQAVTRLGLGMGLLFMAVLIQAVNTETRQMANVIPLLATLAALVADGLSPRPKILGITAVIAALLSKAWVISLNYFDPDYEKNRQYISNE
;
A
#
# COMPACT_ATOMS: atom_id res chain seq x y z
N MET A 1 21.69 23.22 18.36
CA MET A 1 21.57 21.82 17.89
C MET A 1 20.18 21.48 17.35
N LEU A 2 19.10 21.61 18.15
CA LEU A 2 17.73 21.25 17.73
C LEU A 2 17.21 21.98 16.46
N GLN A 3 17.56 23.26 16.28
CA GLN A 3 17.19 24.01 15.07
C GLN A 3 17.85 23.46 13.79
N ASN A 4 19.09 22.94 13.89
CA ASN A 4 19.80 22.36 12.75
C ASN A 4 19.17 21.01 12.36
N VAL A 5 18.76 20.21 13.35
CA VAL A 5 18.04 18.95 13.13
C VAL A 5 16.69 19.20 12.44
N TYR A 6 15.93 20.19 12.92
CA TYR A 6 14.64 20.53 12.33
C TYR A 6 14.75 20.93 10.84
N ARG A 7 15.82 21.64 10.47
CA ARG A 7 16.06 22.11 9.09
C ARG A 7 16.51 21.02 8.12
N ASN A 8 16.91 19.84 8.60
CA ASN A 8 17.36 18.74 7.76
C ASN A 8 16.62 17.44 8.12
N PRO A 9 15.33 17.33 7.75
CA PRO A 9 14.52 16.16 8.08
C PRO A 9 15.11 14.88 7.46
N LYS A 10 15.68 14.96 6.26
CA LYS A 10 16.34 13.82 5.59
C LYS A 10 17.41 13.18 6.47
N ALA A 11 18.36 13.98 6.97
CA ALA A 11 19.43 13.47 7.83
C ALA A 11 18.88 12.94 9.15
N PHE A 12 17.88 13.62 9.73
CA PHE A 12 17.21 13.17 10.94
C PHE A 12 16.57 11.79 10.76
N PHE A 13 15.75 11.60 9.72
CA PHE A 13 15.06 10.33 9.48
C PHE A 13 16.02 9.21 9.07
N ALA A 14 17.12 9.52 8.37
CA ALA A 14 18.18 8.55 8.07
C ALA A 14 18.88 8.06 9.35
N LEU A 15 19.21 8.98 10.26
CA LEU A 15 19.79 8.61 11.56
C LEU A 15 18.78 7.84 12.41
N CYS A 16 17.52 8.30 12.45
CA CYS A 16 16.45 7.66 13.22
C CYS A 16 16.23 6.21 12.78
N ILE A 17 16.09 5.95 11.47
CA ILE A 17 15.90 4.59 10.99
C ILE A 17 17.12 3.71 11.26
N LEU A 18 18.33 4.26 11.13
CA LEU A 18 19.56 3.53 11.45
C LEU A 18 19.59 3.12 12.94
N VAL A 19 19.28 4.04 13.85
CA VAL A 19 19.23 3.76 15.29
C VAL A 19 18.16 2.72 15.62
N ILE A 20 16.96 2.85 15.05
CA ILE A 20 15.88 1.88 15.26
C ILE A 20 16.25 0.51 14.71
N THR A 21 16.86 0.45 13.52
CA THR A 21 17.34 -0.81 12.94
C THR A 21 18.40 -1.46 13.82
N ILE A 22 19.40 -0.71 14.29
CA ILE A 22 20.43 -1.23 15.20
C ILE A 22 19.81 -1.72 16.51
N PHE A 23 18.84 -0.98 17.06
CA PHE A 23 18.10 -1.42 18.25
C PHE A 23 17.45 -2.78 18.04
N TYR A 24 16.71 -2.99 16.94
CA TYR A 24 16.09 -4.28 16.65
C TYR A 24 17.06 -5.40 16.24
N TRP A 25 18.29 -5.07 15.83
CA TRP A 25 19.35 -6.07 15.64
C TRP A 25 19.91 -6.56 16.98
N ILE A 26 20.04 -5.66 17.96
CA ILE A 26 20.54 -6.00 19.30
C ILE A 26 19.43 -6.66 20.14
N PHE A 27 18.20 -6.17 20.01
CA PHE A 27 17.01 -6.62 20.74
C PHE A 27 15.95 -7.12 19.75
N PRO A 28 16.15 -8.29 19.13
CA PRO A 28 15.24 -8.80 18.11
C PRO A 28 13.88 -9.14 18.73
N ASP A 29 12.84 -8.47 18.25
CA ASP A 29 11.46 -8.88 18.43
C ASP A 29 10.97 -9.44 17.10
N ILE A 30 11.28 -10.71 16.86
CA ILE A 30 10.94 -11.41 15.61
C ILE A 30 9.76 -12.34 15.90
N MET A 31 8.83 -12.46 14.94
CA MET A 31 7.71 -13.38 15.03
C MET A 31 8.23 -14.82 15.27
N PRO A 32 7.84 -15.49 16.36
CA PRO A 32 8.36 -16.80 16.73
C PRO A 32 7.94 -17.86 15.72
N PHE A 33 6.79 -17.65 15.09
CA PHE A 33 6.24 -18.55 14.09
C PHE A 33 7.22 -18.75 12.93
N HIS A 34 7.63 -20.00 12.74
CA HIS A 34 8.63 -20.40 11.75
C HIS A 34 9.91 -19.56 11.80
N GLN A 35 10.44 -19.23 12.98
CA GLN A 35 11.71 -18.52 13.16
C GLN A 35 11.79 -17.17 12.40
N GLY A 36 10.68 -16.42 12.35
CA GLY A 36 10.64 -15.09 11.72
C GLY A 36 10.28 -15.07 10.24
N PHE A 37 10.13 -16.24 9.61
CA PHE A 37 9.66 -16.32 8.22
C PHE A 37 8.14 -16.12 8.10
N ALA A 38 7.39 -16.19 9.20
CA ALA A 38 5.93 -16.11 9.22
C ALA A 38 5.28 -17.11 8.25
N PHE A 39 4.04 -16.86 7.81
CA PHE A 39 3.26 -17.78 6.98
C PHE A 39 3.85 -17.97 5.57
N GLU A 40 3.56 -17.05 4.63
CA GLU A 40 3.98 -17.18 3.23
C GLU A 40 5.52 -17.18 3.08
N GLY A 41 6.23 -16.49 3.96
CA GLY A 41 7.68 -16.46 3.94
C GLY A 41 8.29 -17.83 4.19
N TYR A 42 7.72 -18.63 5.09
CA TYR A 42 8.22 -19.98 5.35
C TYR A 42 7.78 -20.99 4.29
N THR A 43 6.51 -20.98 3.91
CA THR A 43 5.93 -22.03 3.07
C THR A 43 6.19 -21.84 1.57
N ILE A 44 6.32 -20.59 1.11
CA ILE A 44 6.42 -20.27 -0.31
C ILE A 44 7.80 -19.67 -0.62
N TYR A 45 8.14 -18.56 0.04
CA TYR A 45 9.24 -17.73 -0.44
C TYR A 45 10.62 -18.19 0.02
N LYS A 46 10.75 -18.80 1.20
CA LYS A 46 12.02 -19.36 1.67
C LYS A 46 12.49 -20.53 0.80
N PRO A 47 11.66 -21.56 0.49
CA PRO A 47 12.03 -22.61 -0.46
C PRO A 47 12.37 -22.06 -1.85
N MET A 48 11.56 -21.13 -2.36
CA MET A 48 11.82 -20.49 -3.66
C MET A 48 13.15 -19.71 -3.68
N ALA A 49 13.50 -19.02 -2.59
CA ALA A 49 14.77 -18.33 -2.49
C ALA A 49 15.97 -19.29 -2.48
N LYS A 50 15.80 -20.53 -1.97
CA LYS A 50 16.85 -21.56 -1.99
C LYS A 50 17.02 -22.17 -3.38
N ASP A 51 15.91 -22.42 -4.07
CA ASP A 51 15.91 -23.02 -5.41
C ASP A 51 14.93 -22.29 -6.34
N VAL A 52 15.43 -21.21 -6.95
CA VAL A 52 14.64 -20.38 -7.87
C VAL A 52 14.26 -21.16 -9.13
N HIS A 53 15.13 -22.03 -9.63
CA HIS A 53 14.86 -22.79 -10.85
C HIS A 53 13.70 -23.76 -10.63
N GLU A 54 13.73 -24.50 -9.53
CA GLU A 54 12.70 -25.48 -9.20
C GLU A 54 11.32 -24.83 -9.07
N TYR A 55 11.24 -23.71 -8.35
CA TYR A 55 9.96 -23.05 -8.07
C TYR A 55 9.43 -22.17 -9.20
N LEU A 56 10.29 -21.57 -10.02
CA LEU A 56 9.84 -20.69 -11.10
C LEU A 56 9.72 -21.41 -12.46
N ILE A 57 10.59 -22.38 -12.74
CA ILE A 57 10.68 -23.01 -14.06
C ILE A 57 10.06 -24.40 -14.05
N ALA A 58 10.47 -25.27 -13.11
CA ALA A 58 10.03 -26.66 -13.09
C ALA A 58 8.58 -26.80 -12.59
N HIS A 59 8.27 -26.23 -11.42
CA HIS A 59 6.96 -26.37 -10.78
C HIS A 59 5.98 -25.23 -11.08
N ARG A 60 6.46 -24.09 -11.58
CA ARG A 60 5.69 -22.86 -11.86
C ARG A 60 4.82 -22.42 -10.69
N MET A 61 5.33 -21.48 -9.90
CA MET A 61 4.60 -20.93 -8.77
C MET A 61 3.25 -20.30 -9.16
N ASN A 62 2.25 -20.34 -8.29
CA ASN A 62 0.91 -19.81 -8.59
C ASN A 62 0.91 -18.34 -9.03
N SER A 63 -0.04 -17.99 -9.91
CA SER A 63 -0.21 -16.66 -10.52
C SER A 63 -0.38 -15.49 -9.53
N TYR A 64 -0.73 -15.75 -8.27
CA TYR A 64 -0.81 -14.73 -7.22
C TYR A 64 0.56 -14.47 -6.57
N SER A 65 1.31 -15.53 -6.27
CA SER A 65 2.58 -15.44 -5.54
C SER A 65 3.72 -14.97 -6.45
N ILE A 66 3.64 -15.26 -7.77
CA ILE A 66 4.65 -14.87 -8.76
C ILE A 66 4.85 -13.34 -8.81
N GLN A 67 3.85 -12.59 -8.38
CA GLN A 67 3.85 -11.13 -8.35
C GLN A 67 4.62 -10.53 -7.15
N ARG A 68 5.30 -11.36 -6.35
CA ARG A 68 6.00 -10.98 -5.10
C ARG A 68 7.41 -11.56 -5.00
N ILE A 69 7.95 -12.05 -6.10
CA ILE A 69 9.19 -12.82 -6.11
C ILE A 69 10.47 -11.97 -6.04
N PHE A 70 10.40 -10.69 -6.38
CA PHE A 70 11.59 -9.85 -6.59
C PHE A 70 12.62 -9.91 -5.45
N PRO A 71 12.27 -9.63 -4.18
CA PRO A 71 13.29 -9.58 -3.11
C PRO A 71 13.91 -10.96 -2.83
N TYR A 72 13.20 -12.05 -3.13
CA TYR A 72 13.67 -13.42 -2.90
C TYR A 72 14.58 -13.93 -4.02
N VAL A 73 14.28 -13.55 -5.27
CA VAL A 73 15.19 -13.78 -6.41
C VAL A 73 16.48 -12.99 -6.20
N LEU A 74 16.38 -11.75 -5.72
CA LEU A 74 17.55 -10.94 -5.37
C LEU A 74 18.39 -11.61 -4.26
N LEU A 75 17.76 -12.14 -3.22
CA LEU A 75 18.44 -12.93 -2.19
C LEU A 75 19.17 -14.12 -2.81
N HIS A 76 18.49 -14.93 -3.62
CA HIS A 76 19.07 -16.11 -4.25
C HIS A 76 20.34 -15.77 -5.05
N VAL A 77 20.24 -14.79 -5.95
CA VAL A 77 21.37 -14.37 -6.79
C VAL A 77 22.53 -13.86 -5.92
N THR A 78 22.24 -13.05 -4.91
CA THR A 78 23.25 -12.54 -3.98
C THR A 78 23.98 -13.69 -3.28
N PHE A 79 23.24 -14.65 -2.72
CA PHE A 79 23.83 -15.75 -1.97
C PHE A 79 24.67 -16.67 -2.85
N LYS A 80 24.22 -16.94 -4.08
CA LYS A 80 24.98 -17.72 -5.06
C LYS A 80 26.26 -17.01 -5.50
N VAL A 81 26.19 -15.72 -5.84
CA VAL A 81 27.35 -14.94 -6.31
C VAL A 81 28.42 -14.82 -5.23
N PHE A 82 28.03 -14.63 -3.97
CA PHE A 82 28.97 -14.45 -2.86
C PHE A 82 29.28 -15.73 -2.08
N GLY A 83 28.73 -16.89 -2.48
CA GLY A 83 28.93 -18.16 -1.78
C GLY A 83 28.37 -18.19 -0.35
N ILE A 84 27.34 -17.39 -0.06
CA ILE A 84 26.71 -17.33 1.28
C ILE A 84 25.78 -18.54 1.45
N ALA A 85 25.94 -19.27 2.55
CA ALA A 85 25.06 -20.39 2.87
C ALA A 85 23.61 -19.92 3.10
N PHE A 86 22.64 -20.65 2.55
CA PHE A 86 21.20 -20.41 2.73
C PHE A 86 20.68 -20.91 4.11
N SER A 87 21.34 -20.47 5.18
CA SER A 87 20.88 -20.67 6.55
C SER A 87 19.77 -19.67 6.89
N ASP A 88 18.91 -20.04 7.83
CA ASP A 88 17.78 -19.22 8.27
C ASP A 88 18.26 -17.86 8.79
N PHE A 89 19.32 -17.87 9.60
CA PHE A 89 19.97 -16.67 10.11
C PHE A 89 20.43 -15.73 8.99
N ASN A 90 21.16 -16.25 7.98
CA ASN A 90 21.69 -15.42 6.90
C ASN A 90 20.55 -14.79 6.07
N MET A 91 19.50 -15.55 5.80
CA MET A 91 18.34 -15.07 5.02
C MET A 91 17.60 -13.95 5.76
N ILE A 92 17.39 -14.10 7.07
CA ILE A 92 16.75 -13.07 7.90
C ILE A 92 17.64 -11.82 7.98
N LEU A 93 18.94 -11.99 8.22
CA LEU A 93 19.91 -10.88 8.25
C LEU A 93 19.95 -10.11 6.92
N PHE A 94 19.95 -10.83 5.79
CA PHE A 94 19.84 -10.20 4.47
C PHE A 94 18.61 -9.31 4.38
N PHE A 95 17.45 -9.82 4.77
CA PHE A 95 16.20 -9.04 4.73
C PHE A 95 16.23 -7.84 5.68
N GLN A 96 16.82 -7.97 6.86
CA GLN A 96 16.99 -6.85 7.78
C GLN A 96 17.86 -5.73 7.19
N VAL A 97 18.99 -6.08 6.56
CA VAL A 97 19.87 -5.12 5.86
C VAL A 97 19.18 -4.54 4.62
N PHE A 98 18.50 -5.39 3.86
CA PHE A 98 17.72 -4.99 2.69
C PHE A 98 16.66 -3.94 3.06
N GLN A 99 15.88 -4.19 4.11
CA GLN A 99 14.83 -3.29 4.58
C GLN A 99 15.37 -1.94 5.07
N LEU A 100 16.60 -1.89 5.61
CA LEU A 100 17.30 -0.63 5.89
C LEU A 100 17.63 0.11 4.59
N GLY A 101 18.20 -0.59 3.61
CA GLY A 101 18.48 -0.02 2.28
C GLY A 101 17.24 0.56 1.62
N ILE A 102 16.12 -0.18 1.65
CA ILE A 102 14.83 0.29 1.13
C ILE A 102 14.32 1.52 1.89
N ALA A 103 14.46 1.59 3.22
CA ALA A 103 14.07 2.78 3.97
C ALA A 103 14.90 4.02 3.57
N LEU A 104 16.20 3.86 3.31
CA LEU A 104 17.05 4.94 2.82
C LEU A 104 16.65 5.38 1.40
N ILE A 105 16.23 4.45 0.53
CA ILE A 105 15.66 4.76 -0.79
C ILE A 105 14.36 5.56 -0.64
N ILE A 106 13.47 5.20 0.29
CA ILE A 106 12.26 5.96 0.60
C ILE A 106 12.64 7.39 1.02
N ILE A 107 13.59 7.54 1.95
CA ILE A 107 14.03 8.84 2.46
C ILE A 107 14.59 9.73 1.35
N TYR A 108 15.45 9.16 0.50
CA TYR A 108 16.05 9.86 -0.63
C TYR A 108 15.02 10.27 -1.68
N THR A 109 14.11 9.36 -2.04
CA THR A 109 13.12 9.59 -3.09
C THR A 109 12.07 10.60 -2.63
N TRP A 110 11.66 10.53 -1.36
CA TRP A 110 10.77 11.53 -0.75
C TRP A 110 11.39 12.91 -0.72
N ASP A 111 12.66 13.04 -0.32
CA ASP A 111 13.39 14.31 -0.37
C ASP A 111 13.39 14.90 -1.79
N LYS A 112 13.69 14.09 -2.80
CA LYS A 112 13.64 14.53 -4.21
C LYS A 112 12.24 14.94 -4.66
N LEU A 113 11.22 14.19 -4.27
CA LEU A 113 9.84 14.49 -4.60
C LEU A 113 9.35 15.77 -3.92
N ALA A 114 9.63 15.94 -2.63
CA ALA A 114 9.22 17.11 -1.88
C ALA A 114 9.89 18.38 -2.41
N ASN A 115 11.17 18.31 -2.79
CA ASN A 115 11.86 19.42 -3.44
C ASN A 115 11.26 19.74 -4.83
N HIS A 116 10.92 18.72 -5.63
CA HIS A 116 10.25 18.92 -6.93
C HIS A 116 8.89 19.60 -6.77
N LEU A 117 8.10 19.18 -5.78
CA LEU A 117 6.81 19.75 -5.44
C LEU A 117 6.91 21.07 -4.65
N LYS A 118 8.13 21.54 -4.34
CA LYS A 118 8.42 22.73 -3.53
C LYS A 118 7.70 22.73 -2.18
N ILE A 119 7.58 21.56 -1.57
CA ILE A 119 6.94 21.39 -0.25
C ILE A 119 7.85 22.02 0.80
N GLY A 120 7.30 22.93 1.59
CA GLY A 120 8.00 23.55 2.71
C GLY A 120 8.37 22.56 3.82
N LEU A 121 9.21 23.03 4.74
CA LEU A 121 9.75 22.20 5.81
C LEU A 121 8.68 21.47 6.65
N PRO A 122 7.54 22.10 7.03
CA PRO A 122 6.48 21.39 7.74
C PRO A 122 5.88 20.22 6.96
N GLY A 123 5.61 20.42 5.67
CA GLY A 123 5.08 19.37 4.81
C GLY A 123 6.07 18.22 4.62
N GLN A 124 7.37 18.52 4.50
CA GLN A 124 8.42 17.50 4.42
C GLN A 124 8.41 16.59 5.65
N TRP A 125 8.36 17.17 6.86
CA TRP A 125 8.25 16.44 8.12
C TRP A 125 7.02 15.53 8.16
N ILE A 126 5.84 16.05 7.79
CA ILE A 126 4.60 15.25 7.78
C ILE A 126 4.69 14.09 6.78
N GLY A 127 5.31 14.29 5.61
CA GLY A 127 5.50 13.20 4.65
C GLY A 127 6.41 12.09 5.19
N TYR A 128 7.53 12.44 5.82
CA TYR A 128 8.38 11.47 6.50
C TYR A 128 7.66 10.73 7.63
N LEU A 129 6.98 11.46 8.51
CA LEU A 129 6.22 10.86 9.61
C LEU A 129 5.13 9.91 9.08
N SER A 130 4.44 10.29 8.01
CA SER A 130 3.36 9.49 7.41
C SER A 130 3.85 8.16 6.85
N MET A 131 5.04 8.12 6.24
CA MET A 131 5.58 6.89 5.65
C MET A 131 6.41 6.07 6.63
N LEU A 132 7.19 6.72 7.51
CA LEU A 132 8.21 6.05 8.32
C LEU A 132 7.83 5.86 9.79
N VAL A 133 6.90 6.65 10.33
CA VAL A 133 6.53 6.61 11.76
C VAL A 133 5.11 6.10 11.92
N ASN A 134 4.96 4.81 11.65
CA ASN A 134 3.71 4.07 11.76
C ASN A 134 3.97 2.60 12.13
N PHE A 135 2.92 1.82 12.39
CA PHE A 135 3.06 0.43 12.83
C PHE A 135 3.69 -0.45 11.75
N ALA A 136 3.33 -0.25 10.48
CA ALA A 136 3.90 -1.01 9.36
C ALA A 136 5.43 -0.90 9.34
N THR A 137 5.95 0.32 9.40
CA THR A 137 7.39 0.58 9.22
C THR A 137 8.21 0.43 10.50
N LEU A 138 7.74 0.96 11.63
CA LEU A 138 8.53 0.92 12.87
C LEU A 138 8.36 -0.36 13.68
N LYS A 139 7.37 -1.19 13.36
CA LYS A 139 7.13 -2.42 14.09
C LYS A 139 7.04 -3.65 13.19
N LEU A 140 6.09 -3.69 12.26
CA LEU A 140 5.82 -4.90 11.49
C LEU A 140 7.01 -5.33 10.63
N ASP A 141 7.68 -4.40 9.95
CA ASP A 141 8.85 -4.72 9.10
C ASP A 141 10.03 -5.33 9.87
N PHE A 142 10.13 -5.08 11.19
CA PHE A 142 11.14 -5.70 12.05
C PHE A 142 10.65 -7.00 12.65
N TYR A 143 9.36 -7.06 12.98
CA TYR A 143 8.70 -8.24 13.53
C TYR A 143 8.57 -9.39 12.52
N VAL A 144 8.31 -9.06 11.26
CA VAL A 144 8.27 -10.01 10.13
C VAL A 144 9.30 -9.55 9.10
N PRO A 145 10.61 -9.77 9.34
CA PRO A 145 11.67 -9.23 8.51
C PRO A 145 11.63 -9.77 7.08
N PHE A 146 11.17 -11.02 6.90
CA PHE A 146 11.03 -11.69 5.60
C PHE A 146 9.75 -11.25 4.86
N THR A 147 9.52 -9.94 4.78
CA THR A 147 8.37 -9.31 4.11
C THR A 147 8.82 -8.39 2.97
N TYR A 148 7.87 -8.00 2.13
CA TYR A 148 8.09 -7.17 0.93
C TYR A 148 7.27 -5.87 0.96
N ASP A 149 6.62 -5.56 2.08
CA ASP A 149 5.69 -4.42 2.22
C ASP A 149 6.41 -3.06 2.07
N ARG A 150 7.55 -2.88 2.76
CA ARG A 150 8.36 -1.65 2.61
C ARG A 150 8.89 -1.47 1.19
N LEU A 151 9.28 -2.56 0.52
CA LEU A 151 9.70 -2.53 -0.88
C LEU A 151 8.54 -2.10 -1.80
N ALA A 152 7.32 -2.56 -1.54
CA ALA A 152 6.14 -2.10 -2.26
C ALA A 152 5.89 -0.60 -2.06
N MET A 153 6.06 -0.08 -0.84
CA MET A 153 6.01 1.35 -0.55
C MET A 153 7.09 2.14 -1.30
N ALA A 154 8.34 1.67 -1.31
CA ALA A 154 9.43 2.32 -2.04
C ALA A 154 9.16 2.33 -3.55
N SER A 155 8.72 1.21 -4.11
CA SER A 155 8.34 1.10 -5.52
C SER A 155 7.19 2.05 -5.86
N GLY A 156 6.17 2.14 -5.01
CA GLY A 156 5.10 3.13 -5.13
C GLY A 156 5.60 4.57 -5.17
N LEU A 157 6.53 4.92 -4.28
CA LEU A 157 7.10 6.26 -4.19
C LEU A 157 7.97 6.60 -5.41
N ILE A 158 8.73 5.63 -5.92
CA ILE A 158 9.53 5.78 -7.15
C ILE A 158 8.61 5.99 -8.35
N SER A 159 7.57 5.17 -8.51
CA SER A 159 6.56 5.35 -9.57
C SER A 159 5.95 6.75 -9.50
N PHE A 160 5.56 7.16 -8.30
CA PHE A 160 4.94 8.46 -8.07
C PHE A 160 5.88 9.63 -8.36
N TYR A 161 7.16 9.52 -7.96
CA TYR A 161 8.21 10.46 -8.30
C TYR A 161 8.40 10.57 -9.81
N CYS A 162 8.55 9.44 -10.52
CA CYS A 162 8.69 9.42 -11.98
C CYS A 162 7.45 10.01 -12.68
N TYR A 163 6.26 9.74 -12.16
CA TYR A 163 5.01 10.27 -12.69
C TYR A 163 4.94 11.80 -12.59
N LEU A 164 5.18 12.35 -11.40
CA LEU A 164 5.10 13.80 -11.14
C LEU A 164 6.28 14.59 -11.71
N THR A 165 7.41 13.94 -11.99
CA THR A 165 8.56 14.54 -12.69
C THR A 165 8.54 14.32 -14.21
N HIS A 166 7.46 13.77 -14.75
CA HIS A 166 7.25 13.52 -16.18
C HIS A 166 8.35 12.63 -16.81
N ARG A 167 8.74 11.56 -16.11
CA ARG A 167 9.74 10.57 -16.55
C ARG A 167 9.08 9.23 -16.90
N PRO A 168 8.40 9.12 -18.06
CA PRO A 168 7.60 7.94 -18.39
C PRO A 168 8.42 6.67 -18.55
N LEU A 169 9.66 6.75 -19.03
CA LEU A 169 10.56 5.60 -19.11
C LEU A 169 10.93 5.07 -17.71
N GLY A 170 11.25 5.97 -16.77
CA GLY A 170 11.53 5.60 -15.39
C GLY A 170 10.31 4.99 -14.69
N LEU A 171 9.11 5.53 -14.98
CA LEU A 171 7.84 4.94 -14.51
C LEU A 171 7.63 3.54 -15.11
N PHE A 172 7.86 3.36 -16.41
CA PHE A 172 7.73 2.06 -17.08
C PHE A 172 8.68 1.02 -16.50
N ILE A 173 9.98 1.34 -16.37
CA ILE A 173 10.97 0.42 -15.81
C ILE A 173 10.60 0.03 -14.38
N ASN A 174 10.26 1.00 -13.53
CA ASN A 174 9.83 0.70 -12.17
C ASN A 174 8.53 -0.11 -12.13
N ALA A 175 7.59 0.16 -13.04
CA ALA A 175 6.33 -0.58 -13.11
C ALA A 175 6.55 -2.06 -13.46
N ILE A 176 7.46 -2.38 -14.39
CA ILE A 176 7.83 -3.77 -14.71
C ILE A 176 8.39 -4.49 -13.47
N ILE A 177 9.30 -3.83 -12.74
CA ILE A 177 9.84 -4.37 -11.50
C ILE A 177 8.71 -4.53 -10.45
N ALA A 178 7.84 -3.53 -10.34
CA ALA A 178 6.73 -3.51 -9.38
C ALA A 178 5.72 -4.64 -9.60
N LEU A 179 5.53 -5.14 -10.83
CA LEU A 179 4.70 -6.33 -11.09
C LEU A 179 5.19 -7.58 -10.35
N THR A 180 6.49 -7.64 -10.04
CA THR A 180 7.13 -8.74 -9.30
C THR A 180 7.31 -8.45 -7.80
N ILE A 181 6.85 -7.27 -7.35
CA ILE A 181 6.86 -6.86 -5.94
C ILE A 181 5.44 -6.89 -5.37
N TRP A 182 4.46 -6.36 -6.11
CA TRP A 182 3.14 -6.07 -5.56
C TRP A 182 2.00 -6.19 -6.60
N PRO A 183 0.92 -6.95 -6.33
CA PRO A 183 -0.13 -7.18 -7.33
C PRO A 183 -0.87 -5.93 -7.81
N THR A 184 -1.21 -5.01 -6.90
CA THR A 184 -1.96 -3.81 -7.29
C THR A 184 -1.11 -2.79 -8.05
N ALA A 185 0.21 -3.00 -8.15
CA ALA A 185 1.09 -2.12 -8.91
C ALA A 185 0.68 -2.02 -10.39
N LEU A 186 0.13 -3.07 -10.98
CA LEU A 186 -0.37 -3.03 -12.36
C LEU A 186 -1.39 -1.91 -12.54
N LEU A 187 -2.45 -1.91 -11.73
CA LEU A 187 -3.56 -0.97 -11.85
C LEU A 187 -3.09 0.49 -11.71
N PHE A 188 -2.30 0.78 -10.67
CA PHE A 188 -1.86 2.15 -10.39
C PHE A 188 -0.84 2.65 -11.41
N ASN A 189 0.11 1.81 -11.85
CA ASN A 189 1.08 2.22 -12.88
C ASN A 189 0.43 2.40 -14.25
N LEU A 190 -0.55 1.56 -14.61
CA LEU A 190 -1.31 1.77 -15.84
C LEU A 190 -2.06 3.11 -15.80
N LEU A 191 -2.72 3.42 -14.69
CA LEU A 191 -3.42 4.70 -14.56
C LEU A 191 -2.44 5.90 -14.68
N MET A 192 -1.26 5.83 -14.07
CA MET A 192 -0.22 6.86 -14.19
C MET A 192 0.35 6.99 -15.61
N LEU A 193 0.45 5.90 -16.38
CA LEU A 193 0.93 5.95 -17.76
C LEU A 193 -0.13 6.45 -18.75
N LEU A 194 -1.39 6.06 -18.53
CA LEU A 194 -2.50 6.40 -19.42
C LEU A 194 -3.02 7.82 -19.18
N VAL A 195 -2.94 8.33 -17.94
CA VAL A 195 -3.40 9.67 -17.57
C VAL A 195 -2.22 10.50 -17.07
N PRO A 196 -1.62 11.37 -17.91
CA PRO A 196 -0.44 12.15 -17.54
C PRO A 196 -0.67 13.07 -16.33
N ALA A 197 0.37 13.30 -15.55
CA ALA A 197 0.33 14.23 -14.40
C ALA A 197 0.02 15.68 -14.81
N THR A 198 0.30 16.06 -16.07
CA THR A 198 -0.02 17.39 -16.61
C THR A 198 -1.49 17.54 -16.99
N GLU A 199 -2.27 16.47 -17.00
CA GLU A 199 -3.67 16.54 -17.45
C GLU A 199 -4.48 17.36 -16.44
N PRO A 200 -5.02 18.53 -16.84
CA PRO A 200 -5.70 19.42 -15.92
C PRO A 200 -7.05 18.83 -15.53
N VAL A 201 -7.51 19.16 -14.33
CA VAL A 201 -8.89 18.89 -13.92
C VAL A 201 -9.89 19.58 -14.86
N PRO A 202 -11.11 19.04 -15.01
CA PRO A 202 -12.17 19.69 -15.79
C PRO A 202 -12.54 21.09 -15.31
N ALA A 203 -12.88 21.97 -16.26
CA ALA A 203 -13.37 23.32 -15.96
C ALA A 203 -14.87 23.28 -15.60
N THR A 204 -15.63 22.48 -16.36
CA THR A 204 -17.04 22.18 -16.10
C THR A 204 -17.18 21.00 -15.15
N ARG A 205 -18.32 20.93 -14.46
CA ARG A 205 -18.65 19.87 -13.50
C ARG A 205 -19.95 19.18 -13.89
N ASN A 206 -20.02 17.88 -13.66
CA ASN A 206 -21.24 17.10 -13.84
C ASN A 206 -21.70 16.48 -12.50
N PRO A 207 -22.55 17.17 -11.71
CA PRO A 207 -22.97 16.67 -10.41
C PRO A 207 -23.82 15.40 -10.53
N TRP A 208 -24.56 15.22 -11.63
CA TRP A 208 -25.39 14.04 -11.83
C TRP A 208 -24.55 12.80 -12.12
N LEU A 209 -23.60 12.91 -13.07
CA LEU A 209 -22.64 11.83 -13.33
C LEU A 209 -21.81 11.47 -12.09
N SER A 210 -21.43 12.48 -11.31
CA SER A 210 -20.70 12.26 -10.05
C SER A 210 -21.50 11.45 -9.04
N ARG A 211 -22.80 11.75 -8.89
CA ARG A 211 -23.71 11.00 -8.01
C ARG A 211 -23.94 9.58 -8.53
N ILE A 212 -24.17 9.40 -9.83
CA ILE A 212 -24.35 8.07 -10.43
C ILE A 212 -23.11 7.21 -10.24
N TRP A 213 -21.93 7.77 -10.48
CA TRP A 213 -20.68 7.05 -10.24
C TRP A 213 -20.55 6.61 -8.78
N ALA A 214 -20.71 7.56 -7.85
CA ALA A 214 -20.57 7.28 -6.43
C ALA A 214 -21.59 6.25 -5.93
N THR A 215 -22.86 6.41 -6.31
CA THR A 215 -23.92 5.45 -5.99
C THR A 215 -23.68 4.11 -6.68
N GLY A 216 -23.21 4.09 -7.92
CA GLY A 216 -22.90 2.86 -8.65
C GLY A 216 -21.78 2.06 -7.97
N ILE A 217 -20.68 2.71 -7.59
CA ILE A 217 -19.58 2.08 -6.85
C ILE A 217 -20.04 1.60 -5.47
N ALA A 218 -20.76 2.45 -4.71
CA ALA A 218 -21.26 2.07 -3.40
C ALA A 218 -22.24 0.89 -3.48
N SER A 219 -23.19 0.91 -4.43
CA SER A 219 -24.13 -0.18 -4.67
C SER A 219 -23.43 -1.46 -5.14
N ALA A 220 -22.39 -1.38 -5.96
CA ALA A 220 -21.64 -2.56 -6.39
C ALA A 220 -20.93 -3.23 -5.20
N VAL A 221 -20.26 -2.44 -4.35
CA VAL A 221 -19.55 -2.95 -3.17
C VAL A 221 -20.52 -3.46 -2.10
N CYS A 222 -21.54 -2.68 -1.74
CA CYS A 222 -22.55 -3.10 -0.76
C CYS A 222 -23.41 -4.26 -1.28
N GLY A 223 -23.71 -4.28 -2.58
CA GLY A 223 -24.42 -5.38 -3.22
C GLY A 223 -23.62 -6.68 -3.20
N LEU A 224 -22.30 -6.62 -3.40
CA LEU A 224 -21.41 -7.77 -3.20
C LEU A 224 -21.50 -8.30 -1.78
N PHE A 225 -21.49 -7.42 -0.78
CA PHE A 225 -21.60 -7.83 0.62
C PHE A 225 -22.92 -8.51 0.94
N VAL A 226 -24.04 -7.93 0.45
CA VAL A 226 -25.37 -8.52 0.61
C VAL A 226 -25.45 -9.87 -0.09
N LEU A 227 -24.88 -9.98 -1.29
CA LEU A 227 -24.84 -11.22 -2.05
C LEU A 227 -24.09 -12.32 -1.29
N VAL A 228 -22.89 -12.04 -0.79
CA VAL A 228 -22.06 -13.03 -0.09
C VAL A 228 -22.70 -13.47 1.23
N ILE A 229 -23.20 -12.52 2.03
CA ILE A 229 -23.69 -12.78 3.39
C ILE A 229 -25.14 -13.27 3.41
N TYR A 230 -26.06 -12.54 2.78
CA TYR A 230 -27.51 -12.73 2.95
C TYR A 230 -28.15 -13.55 1.82
N VAL A 231 -27.54 -13.62 0.64
CA VAL A 231 -28.08 -14.39 -0.49
C VAL A 231 -27.40 -15.74 -0.58
N LYS A 232 -26.06 -15.75 -0.68
CA LYS A 232 -25.26 -16.98 -0.85
C LYS A 232 -24.87 -17.66 0.45
N HIS A 233 -25.02 -16.97 1.59
CA HIS A 233 -24.72 -17.52 2.92
C HIS A 233 -23.32 -18.18 3.01
N ILE A 234 -22.34 -17.61 2.30
CA ILE A 234 -20.99 -18.18 2.24
C ILE A 234 -20.35 -17.99 3.61
N PRO A 235 -19.87 -19.03 4.30
CA PRO A 235 -19.24 -18.87 5.61
C PRO A 235 -17.94 -18.08 5.51
N GLY A 236 -17.61 -17.36 6.58
CA GLY A 236 -16.32 -16.66 6.69
C GLY A 236 -15.15 -17.63 6.82
N SER A 237 -13.94 -17.15 6.55
CA SER A 237 -12.72 -17.94 6.77
C SER A 237 -12.48 -18.15 8.26
N LEU A 238 -12.02 -19.35 8.65
CA LEU A 238 -11.60 -19.68 10.02
C LEU A 238 -10.47 -18.79 10.54
N TYR A 239 -9.71 -18.16 9.64
CA TYR A 239 -8.58 -17.30 9.98
C TYR A 239 -8.96 -15.82 10.17
N MET A 240 -10.25 -15.50 10.07
CA MET A 240 -10.76 -14.15 10.25
C MET A 240 -11.44 -13.99 11.60
N ALA A 241 -11.31 -12.80 12.19
CA ALA A 241 -12.09 -12.48 13.38
C ALA A 241 -13.59 -12.64 13.09
N PRO A 242 -14.37 -13.14 14.06
CA PRO A 242 -15.80 -13.35 13.85
C PRO A 242 -16.50 -12.02 13.61
N ALA A 243 -17.38 -11.98 12.62
CA ALA A 243 -18.19 -10.81 12.36
C ALA A 243 -19.28 -10.65 13.41
N VAL A 244 -19.48 -9.42 13.89
CA VAL A 244 -20.56 -9.10 14.84
C VAL A 244 -21.88 -9.04 14.08
N ARG A 245 -22.53 -10.20 13.89
CA ARG A 245 -23.70 -10.37 13.01
C ARG A 245 -24.81 -9.31 13.19
N PRO A 246 -25.21 -8.93 14.42
CA PRO A 246 -26.24 -7.90 14.61
C PRO A 246 -25.86 -6.51 14.05
N LEU A 247 -24.57 -6.23 13.91
CA LEU A 247 -24.04 -4.94 13.44
C LEU A 247 -23.64 -4.96 11.95
N LEU A 248 -23.90 -6.06 11.23
CA LEU A 248 -23.61 -6.15 9.79
C LEU A 248 -24.35 -5.09 8.96
N PRO A 249 -25.67 -4.83 9.15
CA PRO A 249 -26.37 -3.79 8.40
C PRO A 249 -25.75 -2.40 8.62
N LEU A 250 -25.36 -2.09 9.87
CA LEU A 250 -24.68 -0.84 10.20
C LEU A 250 -23.31 -0.76 9.51
N SER A 251 -22.55 -1.85 9.47
CA SER A 251 -21.24 -1.90 8.80
C SER A 251 -21.37 -1.66 7.30
N ILE A 252 -22.35 -2.28 6.63
CA ILE A 252 -22.66 -2.06 5.21
C ILE A 252 -23.08 -0.61 4.97
N LEU A 253 -23.97 -0.06 5.82
CA LEU A 253 -24.42 1.32 5.73
C LEU A 253 -23.24 2.30 5.83
N LEU A 254 -22.35 2.12 6.81
CA LEU A 254 -21.21 3.01 7.01
C LEU A 254 -20.22 2.94 5.83
N ILE A 255 -19.98 1.77 5.25
CA ILE A 255 -19.16 1.65 4.03
C ILE A 255 -19.85 2.34 2.85
N GLY A 256 -21.16 2.15 2.69
CA GLY A 256 -21.95 2.83 1.67
C GLY A 256 -21.86 4.35 1.79
N VAL A 257 -22.06 4.89 3.00
CA VAL A 257 -21.92 6.32 3.29
C VAL A 257 -20.50 6.82 3.00
N TYR A 258 -19.47 6.08 3.43
CA TYR A 258 -18.08 6.40 3.13
C TYR A 258 -17.80 6.48 1.63
N LEU A 259 -18.23 5.47 0.86
CA LEU A 259 -18.04 5.42 -0.59
C LEU A 259 -18.82 6.52 -1.30
N VAL A 260 -20.11 6.69 -0.99
CA VAL A 260 -20.93 7.75 -1.59
C VAL A 260 -20.32 9.12 -1.31
N TYR A 261 -19.94 9.40 -0.06
CA TYR A 261 -19.35 10.70 0.31
C TYR A 261 -18.02 10.97 -0.39
N THR A 262 -17.07 10.05 -0.28
CA THR A 262 -15.72 10.22 -0.83
C THR A 262 -15.74 10.26 -2.36
N GLN A 263 -16.45 9.33 -3.00
CA GLN A 263 -16.52 9.25 -4.45
C GLN A 263 -17.33 10.40 -5.04
N THR A 264 -18.44 10.85 -4.42
CA THR A 264 -19.21 12.00 -4.93
C THR A 264 -18.38 13.27 -4.87
N THR A 265 -17.73 13.53 -3.73
CA THR A 265 -16.98 14.79 -3.55
C THR A 265 -15.72 14.85 -4.41
N LEU A 266 -15.06 13.72 -4.70
CA LEU A 266 -13.99 13.64 -5.68
C LEU A 266 -14.50 13.73 -7.12
N ALA A 267 -15.51 12.94 -7.50
CA ALA A 267 -16.05 12.95 -8.85
C ALA A 267 -16.58 14.34 -9.24
N GLN A 268 -17.19 15.10 -8.31
CA GLN A 268 -17.60 16.48 -8.54
C GLN A 268 -16.46 17.42 -8.95
N ARG A 269 -15.21 17.08 -8.60
CA ARG A 269 -14.00 17.84 -8.96
C ARG A 269 -13.33 17.31 -10.23
N LEU A 270 -13.52 16.04 -10.54
CA LEU A 270 -12.74 15.32 -11.54
C LEU A 270 -13.53 14.96 -12.80
N PHE A 271 -14.86 14.93 -12.72
CA PHE A 271 -15.70 14.51 -13.83
C PHE A 271 -16.18 15.72 -14.64
N PRO A 272 -15.87 15.75 -15.95
CA PRO A 272 -16.23 16.87 -16.80
C PRO A 272 -17.73 16.95 -17.03
N GLY A 273 -18.21 18.13 -17.42
CA GLY A 273 -19.51 18.27 -18.08
C GLY A 273 -19.56 17.48 -19.39
N TRP A 274 -20.76 17.15 -19.87
CA TRP A 274 -20.95 16.36 -21.10
C TRP A 274 -20.20 16.91 -22.32
N GLN A 275 -20.05 18.24 -22.40
CA GLN A 275 -19.30 18.93 -23.45
C GLN A 275 -17.79 18.64 -23.43
N GLU A 276 -17.20 18.43 -22.26
CA GLU A 276 -15.76 18.16 -22.10
C GLU A 276 -15.42 16.66 -22.10
N ILE A 277 -16.39 15.78 -21.82
CA ILE A 277 -16.14 14.33 -21.71
C ILE A 277 -15.58 13.75 -23.01
N ILE A 278 -16.25 13.99 -24.15
CA ILE A 278 -15.83 13.41 -25.43
C ILE A 278 -14.45 13.96 -25.87
N PRO A 279 -14.19 15.29 -25.84
CA PRO A 279 -12.86 15.82 -26.16
C PRO A 279 -11.75 15.26 -25.27
N ARG A 280 -12.02 15.08 -23.96
CA ARG A 280 -11.01 14.53 -23.04
C ARG A 280 -10.75 13.05 -23.26
N ILE A 281 -11.80 12.24 -23.43
CA ILE A 281 -11.64 10.82 -23.75
C ILE A 281 -10.87 10.67 -25.06
N THR A 282 -11.23 11.41 -26.10
CA THR A 282 -10.52 11.37 -27.38
C THR A 282 -9.06 11.82 -27.23
N GLN A 283 -8.77 12.85 -26.43
CA GLN A 283 -7.41 13.30 -26.11
C GLN A 283 -6.58 12.23 -25.38
N LEU A 284 -7.17 11.53 -24.41
CA LEU A 284 -6.51 10.45 -23.65
C LEU A 284 -6.28 9.21 -24.51
N LEU A 285 -7.20 8.91 -25.43
CA LEU A 285 -7.09 7.81 -26.39
C LEU A 285 -6.15 8.10 -27.56
N ARG A 286 -5.66 9.35 -27.72
CA ARG A 286 -4.66 9.65 -28.76
C ARG A 286 -3.42 8.78 -28.52
N PRO A 287 -2.94 8.04 -29.54
CA PRO A 287 -1.73 7.24 -29.42
C PRO A 287 -0.55 8.11 -28.98
N ARG A 288 0.13 7.66 -27.92
CA ARG A 288 1.31 8.29 -27.33
C ARG A 288 2.29 7.18 -26.98
N LEU A 289 3.56 7.51 -26.83
CA LEU A 289 4.58 6.54 -26.39
C LEU A 289 4.19 5.83 -25.06
N SER A 290 3.43 6.50 -24.19
CA SER A 290 2.93 5.90 -22.95
C SER A 290 1.95 4.74 -23.16
N TRP A 291 1.24 4.69 -24.29
CA TRP A 291 0.41 3.53 -24.65
C TRP A 291 1.26 2.31 -24.95
N LEU A 292 2.42 2.46 -25.60
CA LEU A 292 3.36 1.37 -25.82
C LEU A 292 3.91 0.86 -24.48
N TYR A 293 4.22 1.76 -23.54
CA TYR A 293 4.62 1.37 -22.18
C TYR A 293 3.49 0.64 -21.42
N ALA A 294 2.25 1.13 -21.54
CA ALA A 294 1.09 0.49 -20.91
C ALA A 294 0.87 -0.92 -21.47
N LEU A 295 0.90 -1.08 -22.80
CA LEU A 295 0.83 -2.38 -23.48
C LEU A 295 1.99 -3.29 -23.07
N GLY A 296 3.20 -2.76 -22.97
CA GLY A 296 4.38 -3.50 -22.50
C GLY A 296 4.20 -4.04 -21.07
N ILE A 297 3.64 -3.24 -20.16
CA ILE A 297 3.34 -3.68 -18.78
C ILE A 297 2.23 -4.73 -18.77
N VAL A 298 1.16 -4.56 -19.55
CA VAL A 298 0.10 -5.57 -19.67
C VAL A 298 0.66 -6.87 -20.22
N GLY A 299 1.48 -6.81 -21.27
CA GLY A 299 2.17 -7.97 -21.83
C GLY A 299 3.08 -8.65 -20.82
N ALA A 300 3.88 -7.88 -20.07
CA ALA A 300 4.74 -8.40 -19.01
C ALA A 300 3.93 -9.04 -17.87
N TYR A 301 2.80 -8.46 -17.48
CA TYR A 301 1.90 -9.03 -16.48
C TYR A 301 1.28 -10.35 -16.95
N ILE A 302 0.81 -10.42 -18.19
CA ILE A 302 0.27 -11.65 -18.78
C ILE A 302 1.37 -12.71 -18.84
N PHE A 303 2.57 -12.36 -19.31
CA PHE A 303 3.72 -13.26 -19.32
C PHE A 303 4.04 -13.77 -17.90
N LEU A 304 4.15 -12.87 -16.93
CA LEU A 304 4.44 -13.21 -15.54
C LEU A 304 3.37 -14.15 -14.94
N THR A 305 2.09 -13.88 -15.16
CA THR A 305 0.99 -14.60 -14.48
C THR A 305 0.47 -15.83 -15.22
N ARG A 306 0.67 -15.91 -16.55
CA ARG A 306 0.16 -17.02 -17.38
C ARG A 306 1.26 -17.94 -17.90
N TYR A 307 2.45 -17.41 -18.15
CA TYR A 307 3.56 -18.20 -18.68
C TYR A 307 4.51 -18.66 -17.58
N LEU A 308 5.00 -17.72 -16.75
CA LEU A 308 5.86 -18.06 -15.61
C LEU A 308 5.06 -18.59 -14.42
N GLY A 309 3.92 -17.97 -14.13
CA GLY A 309 3.02 -18.42 -13.08
C GLY A 309 2.08 -19.52 -13.54
N ASP A 310 1.65 -20.38 -12.62
CA ASP A 310 0.57 -21.33 -12.85
C ASP A 310 -0.81 -20.66 -12.62
N PRO A 311 -1.64 -20.50 -13.67
CA PRO A 311 -2.99 -19.95 -13.53
C PRO A 311 -4.02 -20.98 -13.07
N THR A 312 -3.71 -22.28 -13.06
CA THR A 312 -4.66 -23.35 -12.75
C THR A 312 -4.86 -23.56 -11.24
N HIS A 313 -3.85 -23.21 -10.44
CA HIS A 313 -3.91 -23.28 -8.97
C HIS A 313 -3.68 -21.91 -8.31
N PRO A 314 -4.56 -20.92 -8.53
CA PRO A 314 -4.39 -19.60 -7.93
C PRO A 314 -4.56 -19.69 -6.40
N TYR A 315 -3.57 -19.21 -5.65
CA TYR A 315 -3.65 -19.13 -4.18
C TYR A 315 -4.81 -18.23 -3.71
N LEU A 316 -5.15 -17.21 -4.51
CA LEU A 316 -6.27 -16.32 -4.25
C LEU A 316 -7.14 -16.19 -5.51
N THR A 317 -8.24 -16.95 -5.56
CA THR A 317 -9.24 -16.82 -6.62
C THR A 317 -10.00 -15.49 -6.50
N PRO A 318 -10.60 -14.96 -7.58
CA PRO A 318 -11.47 -13.79 -7.51
C PRO A 318 -12.63 -13.97 -6.51
N GLN A 319 -13.17 -15.19 -6.41
CA GLN A 319 -14.18 -15.55 -5.43
C GLN A 319 -13.63 -15.43 -3.99
N GLN A 320 -12.46 -16.01 -3.72
CA GLN A 320 -11.84 -15.92 -2.39
C GLN A 320 -11.49 -14.48 -2.04
N PHE A 321 -11.01 -13.69 -3.01
CA PHE A 321 -10.78 -12.26 -2.80
C PHE A 321 -12.08 -11.52 -2.43
N ALA A 322 -13.19 -11.79 -3.11
CA ALA A 322 -14.48 -11.17 -2.82
C ALA A 322 -15.03 -11.57 -1.43
N ILE A 323 -14.88 -12.84 -1.04
CA ILE A 323 -15.21 -13.32 0.31
C ILE A 323 -14.33 -12.61 1.35
N ASN A 324 -13.02 -12.57 1.12
CA ASN A 324 -12.07 -11.94 2.04
C ASN A 324 -12.32 -10.44 2.20
N LEU A 325 -12.62 -9.75 1.09
CA LEU A 325 -13.01 -8.34 1.09
C LEU A 325 -14.28 -8.12 1.90
N THR A 326 -15.30 -8.97 1.70
CA THR A 326 -16.59 -8.87 2.39
C THR A 326 -16.43 -9.06 3.89
N TYR A 327 -15.81 -10.16 4.30
CA TYR A 327 -15.65 -10.47 5.71
C TYR A 327 -14.68 -9.51 6.38
N GLY A 328 -13.57 -9.19 5.74
CA GLY A 328 -12.62 -8.19 6.26
C GLY A 328 -13.31 -6.87 6.56
N ALA A 329 -14.02 -6.30 5.59
CA ALA A 329 -14.66 -4.99 5.72
C ALA A 329 -15.80 -4.95 6.76
N LEU A 330 -16.46 -6.08 7.04
CA LEU A 330 -17.70 -6.12 7.82
C LEU A 330 -17.59 -6.76 9.21
N GLN A 331 -16.39 -7.13 9.66
CA GLN A 331 -16.21 -7.70 11.00
C GLN A 331 -16.80 -6.80 12.10
N ARG A 332 -16.59 -5.48 11.98
CA ARG A 332 -17.12 -4.46 12.89
C ARG A 332 -17.46 -3.17 12.13
N PRO A 333 -18.40 -2.35 12.63
CA PRO A 333 -18.73 -1.06 12.01
C PRO A 333 -17.49 -0.18 11.81
N ALA A 334 -17.32 0.33 10.58
CA ALA A 334 -16.21 1.20 10.18
C ALA A 334 -14.79 0.64 10.43
N GLN A 335 -14.63 -0.68 10.56
CA GLN A 335 -13.35 -1.30 10.88
C GLN A 335 -12.24 -0.99 9.86
N SER A 336 -12.57 -0.94 8.57
CA SER A 336 -11.62 -0.60 7.50
C SER A 336 -10.94 0.75 7.77
N LEU A 337 -11.70 1.79 8.07
CA LEU A 337 -11.17 3.12 8.38
C LEU A 337 -10.29 3.12 9.63
N VAL A 338 -10.71 2.41 10.68
CA VAL A 338 -9.96 2.31 11.93
C VAL A 338 -8.63 1.60 11.72
N PHE A 339 -8.61 0.49 10.98
CA PHE A 339 -7.38 -0.25 10.71
C PHE A 339 -6.38 0.52 9.88
N HIS A 340 -6.83 1.28 8.89
CA HIS A 340 -5.94 2.17 8.13
C HIS A 340 -5.23 3.19 9.02
N VAL A 341 -5.95 3.76 9.98
CA VAL A 341 -5.37 4.67 11.00
C VAL A 341 -4.45 3.91 11.95
N LEU A 342 -4.82 2.74 12.44
CA LEU A 342 -3.97 1.98 13.37
C LEU A 342 -2.69 1.45 12.73
N TYR A 343 -2.72 1.15 11.43
CA TYR A 343 -1.60 0.55 10.73
C TYR A 343 -0.66 1.59 10.11
N TYR A 344 -1.19 2.58 9.37
CA TYR A 344 -0.39 3.63 8.72
C TYR A 344 -0.41 4.99 9.43
N GLY A 345 -1.35 5.23 10.35
CA GLY A 345 -1.35 6.43 11.20
C GLY A 345 -1.77 7.71 10.49
N LEU A 346 -0.85 8.67 10.45
CA LEU A 346 -1.09 10.06 10.05
C LEU A 346 -1.75 10.28 8.68
N PRO A 347 -1.39 9.59 7.58
CA PRO A 347 -1.91 9.96 6.27
C PRO A 347 -3.45 9.86 6.21
N PHE A 348 -4.03 8.83 6.82
CA PHE A 348 -5.49 8.66 6.88
C PHE A 348 -6.15 9.70 7.80
N LEU A 349 -5.55 10.01 8.95
CA LEU A 349 -6.05 11.04 9.86
C LEU A 349 -6.05 12.43 9.21
N PHE A 350 -4.97 12.81 8.54
CA PHE A 350 -4.88 14.09 7.84
C PHE A 350 -5.93 14.20 6.73
N ILE A 351 -6.09 13.14 5.94
CA ILE A 351 -7.07 13.11 4.87
C ILE A 351 -8.50 13.25 5.42
N ALA A 352 -8.83 12.53 6.50
CA ALA A 352 -10.15 12.57 7.11
C ALA A 352 -10.45 13.96 7.74
N LEU A 353 -9.52 14.51 8.53
CA LEU A 353 -9.72 15.77 9.24
C LEU A 353 -9.70 16.99 8.30
N PHE A 354 -8.90 16.94 7.24
CA PHE A 354 -8.69 18.07 6.34
C PHE A 354 -9.22 17.79 4.93
N TRP A 355 -10.29 16.99 4.81
CA TRP A 355 -10.86 16.53 3.53
C TRP A 355 -10.97 17.62 2.45
N ARG A 356 -11.47 18.81 2.81
CA ARG A 356 -11.58 19.94 1.86
C ARG A 356 -10.23 20.39 1.30
N ARG A 357 -9.19 20.45 2.15
CA ARG A 357 -7.81 20.81 1.73
C ARG A 357 -7.18 19.67 0.95
N THR A 358 -7.47 18.42 1.31
CA THR A 358 -7.08 17.24 0.53
C THR A 358 -7.63 17.32 -0.89
N LEU A 359 -8.92 17.63 -1.05
CA LEU A 359 -9.52 17.82 -2.38
C LEU A 359 -8.83 18.94 -3.17
N GLN A 360 -8.45 20.05 -2.51
CA GLN A 360 -7.69 21.13 -3.14
C GLN A 360 -6.30 20.65 -3.59
N ALA A 361 -5.58 19.91 -2.74
CA ALA A 361 -4.29 19.34 -3.07
C ALA A 361 -4.39 18.38 -4.26
N VAL A 362 -5.39 17.50 -4.28
CA VAL A 362 -5.68 16.60 -5.41
C VAL A 362 -5.92 17.39 -6.70
N THR A 363 -6.78 18.41 -6.66
CA THR A 363 -7.06 19.27 -7.82
C THR A 363 -5.80 19.99 -8.33
N ARG A 364 -4.91 20.44 -7.43
CA ARG A 364 -3.63 21.07 -7.81
C ARG A 364 -2.68 20.10 -8.50
N LEU A 365 -2.71 18.82 -8.13
CA LEU A 365 -1.85 17.79 -8.72
C LEU A 365 -2.40 17.19 -10.03
N GLY A 366 -3.63 17.55 -10.45
CA GLY A 366 -4.19 17.19 -11.75
C GLY A 366 -5.16 16.01 -11.75
N LEU A 367 -5.67 15.66 -12.94
CA LEU A 367 -6.73 14.67 -13.12
C LEU A 367 -6.27 13.26 -12.76
N GLY A 368 -5.12 12.81 -13.27
CA GLY A 368 -4.64 11.44 -13.03
C GLY A 368 -4.41 11.16 -11.54
N MET A 369 -3.95 12.17 -10.82
CA MET A 369 -3.82 12.17 -9.36
C MET A 369 -5.15 12.00 -8.62
N GLY A 370 -6.18 12.68 -9.09
CA GLY A 370 -7.54 12.50 -8.58
C GLY A 370 -8.09 11.10 -8.83
N LEU A 371 -7.89 10.55 -10.04
CA LEU A 371 -8.34 9.21 -10.37
C LEU A 371 -7.60 8.13 -9.56
N LEU A 372 -6.29 8.28 -9.35
CA LEU A 372 -5.51 7.42 -8.46
C LEU A 372 -6.08 7.46 -7.05
N PHE A 373 -6.34 8.65 -6.52
CA PHE A 373 -6.89 8.80 -5.18
C PHE A 373 -8.30 8.21 -5.04
N MET A 374 -9.15 8.36 -6.07
CA MET A 374 -10.46 7.69 -6.11
C MET A 374 -10.31 6.17 -6.03
N ALA A 375 -9.41 5.57 -6.81
CA ALA A 375 -9.14 4.14 -6.79
C ALA A 375 -8.60 3.66 -5.43
N VAL A 376 -7.72 4.44 -4.80
CA VAL A 376 -7.19 4.15 -3.46
C VAL A 376 -8.28 4.17 -2.39
N LEU A 377 -9.22 5.11 -2.45
CA LEU A 377 -10.33 5.17 -1.49
C LEU A 377 -11.33 4.03 -1.66
N ILE A 378 -11.52 3.51 -2.89
CA ILE A 378 -12.28 2.28 -3.13
C ILE A 378 -11.52 1.09 -2.53
N GLN A 379 -10.21 0.98 -2.79
CA GLN A 379 -9.37 -0.09 -2.23
C GLN A 379 -9.34 -0.04 -0.68
N ALA A 380 -9.42 1.15 -0.09
CA ALA A 380 -9.44 1.34 1.37
C ALA A 380 -10.68 0.74 2.06
N VAL A 381 -11.68 0.25 1.32
CA VAL A 381 -12.74 -0.59 1.92
C VAL A 381 -12.17 -1.89 2.46
N ASN A 382 -11.10 -2.41 1.86
CA ASN A 382 -10.41 -3.59 2.35
C ASN A 382 -9.74 -3.30 3.68
N THR A 383 -9.97 -4.16 4.68
CA THR A 383 -9.29 -4.09 5.98
C THR A 383 -7.87 -4.59 5.95
N GLU A 384 -7.48 -5.37 4.93
CA GLU A 384 -6.10 -5.81 4.77
C GLU A 384 -5.20 -4.66 4.33
N THR A 385 -4.92 -3.81 5.31
CA THR A 385 -4.32 -2.51 5.15
C THR A 385 -2.94 -2.60 4.51
N ARG A 386 -2.20 -3.68 4.79
CA ARG A 386 -0.91 -3.93 4.16
C ARG A 386 -1.01 -3.92 2.63
N GLN A 387 -2.14 -4.35 2.02
CA GLN A 387 -2.38 -4.35 0.57
C GLN A 387 -2.28 -2.97 -0.10
N MET A 388 -2.28 -1.89 0.68
CA MET A 388 -2.14 -0.51 0.24
C MET A 388 -0.70 0.02 0.32
N ALA A 389 0.30 -0.81 0.65
CA ALA A 389 1.68 -0.36 0.87
C ALA A 389 2.22 0.49 -0.29
N ASN A 390 1.97 0.07 -1.54
CA ASN A 390 2.40 0.78 -2.75
C ASN A 390 1.70 2.12 -3.00
N VAL A 391 0.60 2.43 -2.30
CA VAL A 391 -0.14 3.69 -2.45
C VAL A 391 -0.05 4.61 -1.24
N ILE A 392 0.61 4.20 -0.16
CA ILE A 392 0.93 5.10 0.96
C ILE A 392 1.71 6.35 0.54
N PRO A 393 2.66 6.30 -0.41
CA PRO A 393 3.34 7.50 -0.88
C PRO A 393 2.41 8.58 -1.44
N LEU A 394 1.32 8.17 -2.12
CA LEU A 394 0.27 9.08 -2.57
C LEU A 394 -0.40 9.76 -1.38
N LEU A 395 -0.85 8.99 -0.39
CA LEU A 395 -1.55 9.51 0.79
C LEU A 395 -0.64 10.41 1.64
N ALA A 396 0.62 10.03 1.80
CA ALA A 396 1.64 10.81 2.49
C ALA A 396 1.93 12.14 1.77
N THR A 397 1.96 12.14 0.43
CA THR A 397 2.12 13.38 -0.34
C THR A 397 0.94 14.32 -0.15
N LEU A 398 -0.29 13.80 -0.17
CA LEU A 398 -1.49 14.60 0.08
C LEU A 398 -1.48 15.18 1.51
N ALA A 399 -1.14 14.37 2.52
CA ALA A 399 -0.99 14.83 3.89
C ALA A 399 0.08 15.93 4.03
N ALA A 400 1.22 15.76 3.36
CA ALA A 400 2.31 16.74 3.34
C ALA A 400 1.87 18.08 2.72
N LEU A 401 1.18 18.07 1.57
CA LEU A 401 0.67 19.28 0.92
C LEU A 401 -0.39 20.00 1.76
N VAL A 402 -1.26 19.24 2.43
CA VAL A 402 -2.24 19.80 3.37
C VAL A 402 -1.54 20.48 4.54
N ALA A 403 -0.54 19.80 5.13
CA ALA A 403 0.24 20.34 6.25
C ALA A 403 1.03 21.58 5.83
N ASP A 404 1.61 21.61 4.64
CA ASP A 404 2.37 22.75 4.14
C ASP A 404 1.48 24.00 4.04
N GLY A 405 0.27 23.85 3.49
CA GLY A 405 -0.73 24.91 3.43
C GLY A 405 -1.34 25.30 4.79
N LEU A 406 -1.11 24.52 5.86
CA LEU A 406 -1.43 24.91 7.24
C LEU A 406 -0.27 25.66 7.91
N SER A 407 0.96 25.50 7.41
CA SER A 407 2.19 26.09 7.95
C SER A 407 2.30 25.92 9.49
N PRO A 408 2.19 24.68 10.03
CA PRO A 408 2.16 24.47 11.46
C PRO A 408 3.47 24.90 12.11
N ARG A 409 3.36 25.47 13.32
CA ARG A 409 4.52 25.83 14.13
C ARG A 409 5.33 24.56 14.48
N PRO A 410 6.66 24.63 14.65
CA PRO A 410 7.48 23.47 14.99
C PRO A 410 7.01 22.69 16.23
N LYS A 411 6.43 23.38 17.22
CA LYS A 411 5.82 22.73 18.41
C LYS A 411 4.69 21.77 18.04
N ILE A 412 3.83 22.16 17.09
CA ILE A 412 2.71 21.33 16.63
C ILE A 412 3.26 20.10 15.89
N LEU A 413 4.28 20.27 15.05
CA LEU A 413 4.96 19.14 14.39
C LEU A 413 5.58 18.17 15.41
N GLY A 414 6.19 18.68 16.48
CA GLY A 414 6.68 17.86 17.59
C GLY A 414 5.57 17.04 18.24
N ILE A 415 4.42 17.66 18.54
CA ILE A 415 3.25 16.94 19.09
C ILE A 415 2.75 15.88 18.09
N THR A 416 2.65 16.22 16.80
CA THR A 416 2.25 15.26 15.76
C THR A 416 3.21 14.08 15.68
N ALA A 417 4.53 14.31 15.78
CA ALA A 417 5.53 13.26 15.79
C ALA A 417 5.38 12.33 17.01
N VAL A 418 5.10 12.89 18.20
CA VAL A 418 4.83 12.10 19.41
C VAL A 418 3.57 11.25 19.24
N ILE A 419 2.48 11.81 18.72
CA ILE A 419 1.24 11.07 18.45
C ILE A 419 1.50 9.94 17.45
N ALA A 420 2.24 10.21 16.36
CA ALA A 420 2.60 9.19 15.38
C ALA A 420 3.43 8.05 16.01
N ALA A 421 4.41 8.39 16.85
CA ALA A 421 5.20 7.40 17.57
C ALA A 421 4.35 6.55 18.52
N LEU A 422 3.39 7.15 19.24
CA LEU A 422 2.46 6.41 20.10
C LEU A 422 1.56 5.47 19.29
N LEU A 423 0.98 5.96 18.18
CA LEU A 423 0.13 5.16 17.28
C LEU A 423 0.90 4.05 16.58
N SER A 424 2.20 4.24 16.32
CA SER A 424 3.04 3.22 15.68
C SER A 424 3.21 1.94 16.51
N LYS A 425 2.93 2.01 17.83
CA LYS A 425 3.17 0.91 18.79
C LYS A 425 4.61 0.39 18.79
N ALA A 426 5.57 1.13 18.22
CA ALA A 426 6.98 0.76 18.22
C ALA A 426 7.58 0.70 19.64
N TRP A 427 6.93 1.37 20.60
CA TRP A 427 7.27 1.33 22.02
C TRP A 427 6.87 0.01 22.71
N VAL A 428 6.04 -0.83 22.07
CA VAL A 428 5.78 -2.19 22.55
C VAL A 428 7.01 -3.03 22.22
N ILE A 429 7.89 -3.24 23.20
CA ILE A 429 9.21 -3.83 22.98
C ILE A 429 9.08 -5.24 22.37
N SER A 430 8.19 -6.07 22.91
CA SER A 430 7.95 -7.42 22.37
C SER A 430 6.45 -7.65 22.15
N LEU A 431 6.10 -7.98 20.91
CA LEU A 431 4.75 -8.48 20.56
C LEU A 431 4.57 -9.93 21.01
N ASN A 432 5.67 -10.64 21.26
CA ASN A 432 5.69 -12.05 21.65
C ASN A 432 5.18 -12.30 23.08
N TYR A 433 4.95 -11.24 23.88
CA TYR A 433 4.32 -11.37 25.20
C TYR A 433 2.81 -11.68 25.13
N PHE A 434 2.19 -11.65 23.94
CA PHE A 434 0.81 -12.10 23.74
C PHE A 434 0.74 -13.61 23.46
N ASP A 435 0.35 -14.35 24.51
CA ASP A 435 -0.07 -15.76 24.59
C ASP A 435 0.85 -16.87 24.01
N PRO A 436 1.70 -17.50 24.84
CA PRO A 436 2.49 -18.68 24.45
C PRO A 436 1.66 -19.94 24.17
N ASP A 437 0.37 -19.98 24.50
CA ASP A 437 -0.52 -21.12 24.27
C ASP A 437 -1.29 -21.05 22.94
N TYR A 438 -1.02 -20.05 22.09
CA TYR A 438 -1.66 -19.93 20.77
C TYR A 438 -1.43 -21.17 19.87
N GLU A 439 -0.26 -21.82 19.97
CA GLU A 439 0.02 -23.08 19.28
C GLU A 439 -0.70 -24.28 19.91
N LYS A 440 -0.81 -24.35 21.24
CA LYS A 440 -1.55 -25.42 21.91
C LYS A 440 -3.02 -25.38 21.53
N ASN A 441 -3.62 -24.19 21.46
CA ASN A 441 -5.01 -24.01 21.07
C ASN A 441 -5.29 -24.39 19.60
N ARG A 442 -4.28 -24.41 18.71
CA ARG A 442 -4.43 -24.89 17.33
C ARG A 442 -4.52 -26.41 17.20
N GLN A 443 -3.78 -27.16 18.03
CA GLN A 443 -3.83 -28.63 18.00
C GLN A 443 -5.21 -29.17 18.38
N TYR A 444 -5.97 -28.43 19.20
CA TYR A 444 -7.34 -28.79 19.54
C TYR A 444 -8.34 -28.54 18.41
N ILE A 445 -8.09 -27.55 17.54
CA ILE A 445 -9.00 -27.20 16.42
C ILE A 445 -8.79 -28.09 15.19
N SER A 446 -7.62 -28.72 15.03
CA SER A 446 -7.36 -29.65 13.92
C SER A 446 -7.81 -31.09 14.17
N ASN A 447 -8.28 -31.40 15.39
CA ASN A 447 -8.73 -32.74 15.81
C ASN A 447 -10.26 -32.82 16.01
N GLU A 448 -10.99 -31.74 15.72
CA GLU A 448 -12.46 -31.70 15.54
C GLU A 448 -12.78 -31.45 14.06
#